data_AF-O18607-F1
#
_entry.id   AF-O18607-F1
#
_cell.length_a   1.000
_cell.length_b   1.000
_cell.length_c   1.000
_cell.angle_alpha   90.00
_cell.angle_beta   90.00
_cell.angle_gamma   90.00
#
_symmetry.space_group_name_H-M   'P 1'
#
loop_
_entity.id
_entity.type
_entity.pdbx_description
1 polymer ?
#
loop_
_entity_poly.entity_id
_entity_poly.type
_entity_poly.pdbx_seq_one_letter_code
_entity_poly.pdbx_strand_id
1 'polypeptide(L)' 'GFFRRTIRKSLTYKPCDGSCTVHRRSRNKCQYCRFQKCLPVGMS' A
#
# COMPACT_ATOMS: atom_id res chain seq x y z
N GLY A 1 -11.66 1.05 -3.18
CA GLY A 1 -10.51 1.44 -2.33
C GLY A 1 -9.27 0.65 -2.73
N PHE A 2 -8.09 1.25 -2.60
CA PHE A 2 -6.81 0.59 -2.90
C PHE A 2 -6.64 -0.72 -2.11
N PHE A 3 -6.77 -0.65 -0.78
CA PHE A 3 -6.63 -1.79 0.13
C PHE A 3 -7.56 -2.98 -0.22
N ARG A 4 -8.88 -2.76 -0.27
CA ARG A 4 -9.86 -3.80 -0.62
C ARG A 4 -9.60 -4.47 -1.96
N ARG A 5 -9.07 -3.73 -2.95
CA ARG A 5 -8.73 -4.30 -4.25
C ARG A 5 -7.50 -5.19 -4.15
N THR A 6 -6.48 -4.79 -3.39
CA THR A 6 -5.29 -5.58 -3.13
C THR A 6 -5.65 -6.92 -2.49
N ILE A 7 -6.49 -6.91 -1.45
CA ILE A 7 -6.95 -8.13 -0.75
C ILE A 7 -7.79 -9.02 -1.67
N ARG A 8 -8.87 -8.47 -2.28
CA ARG A 8 -9.81 -9.29 -3.08
C ARG A 8 -9.17 -9.95 -4.30
N LYS A 9 -8.12 -9.35 -4.87
CA LYS A 9 -7.42 -9.87 -6.03
C LYS A 9 -6.09 -10.52 -5.67
N SER A 10 -5.77 -10.65 -4.37
CA SER A 10 -4.49 -11.16 -3.87
C SER A 10 -3.28 -10.55 -4.60
N LEU A 11 -3.30 -9.23 -4.78
CA LEU A 11 -2.24 -8.53 -5.52
C LEU A 11 -0.99 -8.44 -4.66
N THR A 12 0.10 -9.00 -5.16
CA THR A 12 1.43 -8.86 -4.54
C THR A 12 2.21 -7.78 -5.27
N TYR A 13 2.68 -6.77 -4.53
CA TYR A 13 3.52 -5.71 -5.08
C TYR A 13 5.00 -6.04 -4.92
N LYS A 14 5.84 -5.55 -5.84
CA LYS A 14 7.29 -5.69 -5.73
C LYS A 14 7.78 -5.10 -4.39
N PRO A 15 8.60 -5.83 -3.62
CA PRO A 15 9.18 -5.33 -2.38
C PRO A 15 9.91 -4.01 -2.61
N CYS A 16 9.84 -3.14 -1.62
CA CYS A 16 10.57 -1.88 -1.57
C CYS A 16 11.10 -1.74 -0.14
N ASP A 17 12.23 -1.06 0.02
CA ASP A 17 12.98 -0.94 1.27
C ASP A 17 12.22 -0.20 2.40
N GLY A 18 10.94 0.16 2.19
CA GLY A 18 10.09 0.77 3.21
C GLY A 18 10.35 2.26 3.44
N SER A 19 11.31 2.86 2.74
CA SER A 19 11.72 4.27 2.89
C SER A 19 10.82 5.28 2.16
N CYS A 20 9.76 4.82 1.49
CA CYS A 20 8.88 5.70 0.70
C CYS A 20 7.93 6.52 1.59
N THR A 21 7.98 7.84 1.46
CA THR A 21 7.02 8.73 2.12
C THR A 21 5.65 8.74 1.41
N VAL A 22 4.66 8.10 2.03
CA VAL A 22 3.27 8.03 1.53
C VAL A 22 2.45 9.23 2.03
N HIS A 23 2.29 10.24 1.18
CA HIS A 23 1.39 11.39 1.39
C HIS A 23 0.26 11.41 0.33
N ARG A 24 -0.74 12.28 0.49
CA ARG A 24 -1.88 12.39 -0.48
C ARG A 24 -1.44 12.48 -1.94
N ARG A 25 -0.37 13.25 -2.23
CA ARG A 25 0.18 13.43 -3.59
C ARG A 25 1.10 12.28 -4.04
N SER A 26 1.87 11.68 -3.13
CA SER A 26 2.89 10.65 -3.46
C SER A 26 2.42 9.20 -3.25
N ARG A 27 1.24 8.97 -2.66
CA ARG A 27 0.76 7.63 -2.28
C ARG A 27 0.70 6.61 -3.42
N ASN A 28 0.62 7.05 -4.67
CA ASN A 28 0.57 6.15 -5.82
C ASN A 28 1.96 5.78 -6.37
N LYS A 29 3.06 6.40 -5.89
CA LYS A 29 4.42 6.13 -6.37
C LYS A 29 4.91 4.71 -6.04
N CYS A 30 4.59 4.23 -4.83
CA CYS A 30 4.97 2.90 -4.39
C CYS A 30 3.74 2.20 -3.79
N GLN A 31 3.24 1.19 -4.50
CA GLN A 31 2.08 0.41 -4.07
C GLN A 31 2.42 -0.48 -2.87
N TYR A 32 3.64 -1.03 -2.82
CA TYR A 32 4.10 -1.83 -1.70
C TYR A 32 4.09 -1.04 -0.38
N CYS A 33 4.80 0.09 -0.32
CA CYS A 33 4.85 0.92 0.90
C CYS A 33 3.48 1.48 1.26
N ARG A 34 2.63 1.80 0.27
CA ARG A 34 1.25 2.22 0.54
C ARG A 34 0.45 1.09 1.19
N PHE A 35 0.54 -0.13 0.68
CA PHE A 35 -0.19 -1.28 1.22
C PHE A 35 0.32 -1.65 2.61
N GLN A 36 1.63 -1.67 2.81
CA GLN A 36 2.26 -1.86 4.12
C GLN A 36 1.76 -0.87 5.16
N LYS A 37 1.59 0.42 4.82
CA LYS A 37 1.00 1.41 5.74
C LYS A 37 -0.50 1.20 6.01
N CYS A 38 -1.24 0.54 5.11
CA CYS A 38 -2.66 0.26 5.33
C CYS A 38 -2.91 -0.88 6.32
N LEU A 39 -1.98 -1.84 6.44
CA LEU A 39 -2.08 -2.99 7.35
C LEU A 39 -2.17 -2.59 8.84
N PRO A 40 -1.27 -1.76 9.40
CA PRO A 40 -1.27 -1.47 10.84
C PRO A 40 -2.41 -0.57 11.28
N VAL A 41 -3.00 0.22 10.38
CA VAL A 41 -4.12 1.11 10.71
C VAL A 41 -5.48 0.40 10.69
N GLY A 42 -5.50 -0.93 10.55
CA GLY A 42 -6.72 -1.73 10.62
C GLY A 42 -7.69 -1.49 9.46
N MET A 43 -7.20 -1.15 8.26
CA MET A 43 -8.09 -1.00 7.11
C MET A 43 -8.78 -2.35 6.81
N SER A 44 -10.10 -2.32 6.62
CA SER A 44 -10.94 -3.47 6.23
C SER A 44 -11.69 -3.25 4.92
#